data_AF-A0A836TKL3-F1
#
_entry.id   AF-A0A836TKL3-F1
#
_cell.length_a   1.000
_cell.length_b   1.000
_cell.length_c   1.000
_cell.angle_alpha   90.00
_cell.angle_beta   90.00
_cell.angle_gamma   90.00
#
_symmetry.space_group_name_H-M   'P 1'
#
loop_
_entity.id
_entity.type
_entity.pdbx_description
1 polymer ?
#
loop_
_entity_poly.entity_id
_entity_poly.type
_entity_poly.pdbx_seq_one_letter_code
_entity_poly.pdbx_strand_id
1 'polypeptide(L)'
;MPVFRNFIGVLGKIYLWLVSLFIISIFVFIFLNEGLEKIQEILSAFNMVNFIATMIILAPGLGLIMWSNRIKQYNYLEKFKKY
;
A
#
# COMPACT_ATOMS: atom_id res chain seq x y z
N MET A 1 -8.86 -4.94 -21.43
CA MET A 1 -8.58 -6.39 -21.26
C MET A 1 -8.75 -6.80 -19.79
N PRO A 2 -9.66 -7.74 -19.48
CA PRO A 2 -9.96 -8.12 -18.08
C PRO A 2 -8.78 -8.80 -17.36
N VAL A 3 -7.94 -9.53 -18.08
CA VAL A 3 -6.78 -10.26 -17.54
C VAL A 3 -5.73 -9.29 -16.98
N PHE A 4 -5.33 -8.29 -17.78
CA PHE A 4 -4.34 -7.27 -17.39
C PHE A 4 -4.76 -6.49 -16.14
N ARG A 5 -6.03 -6.06 -16.08
CA ARG A 5 -6.59 -5.39 -14.91
C ARG A 5 -6.45 -6.25 -13.65
N ASN A 6 -6.88 -7.50 -13.74
CA ASN A 6 -6.84 -8.42 -12.59
C ASN A 6 -5.40 -8.66 -12.14
N PHE A 7 -4.46 -8.83 -13.07
CA PHE A 7 -3.04 -9.00 -12.77
C PHE A 7 -2.46 -7.83 -11.97
N ILE A 8 -2.64 -6.59 -12.44
CA ILE A 8 -2.18 -5.38 -11.73
C ILE A 8 -2.83 -5.26 -10.35
N GLY A 9 -4.14 -5.51 -10.26
CA GLY A 9 -4.86 -5.44 -8.99
C GLY A 9 -4.37 -6.48 -7.97
N VAL A 10 -4.04 -7.70 -8.42
CA VAL A 10 -3.47 -8.75 -7.56
C VAL A 10 -2.05 -8.40 -7.12
N LEU A 11 -1.20 -7.93 -8.05
CA LEU A 11 0.15 -7.49 -7.73
C LEU A 11 0.16 -6.38 -6.68
N GLY A 12 -0.71 -5.36 -6.83
CA GLY A 12 -0.82 -4.28 -5.85
C GLY A 12 -1.23 -4.79 -4.47
N LYS A 13 -2.16 -5.75 -4.39
CA LYS A 13 -2.58 -6.36 -3.13
C LYS A 13 -1.47 -7.19 -2.48
N ILE A 14 -0.76 -8.02 -3.25
CA ILE A 14 0.37 -8.82 -2.76
C ILE A 14 1.47 -7.89 -2.22
N TYR A 15 1.81 -6.86 -2.99
CA TYR A 15 2.81 -5.88 -2.58
C TYR A 15 2.43 -5.20 -1.26
N LEU A 16 1.20 -4.69 -1.14
CA LEU A 16 0.77 -4.06 0.12
C LEU A 16 0.80 -5.04 1.29
N TRP A 17 0.37 -6.29 1.09
CA TRP A 17 0.46 -7.31 2.13
C TRP A 17 1.89 -7.54 2.61
N LEU A 18 2.82 -7.72 1.68
CA LEU A 18 4.23 -7.93 2.00
C LEU A 18 4.84 -6.73 2.72
N VAL A 19 4.57 -5.52 2.24
CA VAL A 19 5.06 -4.28 2.86
C VAL A 19 4.45 -4.09 4.25
N SER A 20 3.16 -4.31 4.43
CA SER A 20 2.51 -4.19 5.75
C SER A 20 3.10 -5.21 6.73
N LEU A 21 3.30 -6.47 6.33
CA LEU A 21 3.96 -7.47 7.17
C LEU A 21 5.39 -7.08 7.52
N PHE A 22 6.13 -6.52 6.56
CA PHE A 22 7.49 -6.04 6.78
C PHE A 22 7.53 -4.90 7.81
N ILE A 23 6.65 -3.91 7.69
CA ILE A 23 6.54 -2.80 8.64
C ILE A 23 6.20 -3.31 10.04
N ILE A 24 5.21 -4.22 10.17
CA ILE A 24 4.85 -4.83 11.45
C ILE A 24 6.06 -5.57 12.05
N SER A 25 6.79 -6.32 11.23
CA SER A 25 7.97 -7.07 11.67
C SER A 25 9.07 -6.14 12.20
N ILE A 26 9.27 -4.97 11.56
CA ILE A 26 10.18 -3.94 12.06
C ILE A 26 9.73 -3.43 13.42
N PHE A 27 8.43 -3.12 13.61
CA PHE A 27 7.93 -2.68 14.91
C PHE A 27 8.12 -3.73 16.01
N VAL A 28 7.86 -5.01 15.70
CA VAL A 28 8.11 -6.11 16.64
C VAL A 28 9.60 -6.21 16.98
N PHE A 29 10.47 -6.10 15.98
CA PHE A 29 11.92 -6.12 16.21
C PHE A 29 12.37 -4.95 17.10
N ILE A 30 11.89 -3.73 16.85
CA ILE A 30 12.20 -2.55 17.66
C ILE A 30 11.67 -2.73 19.09
N PHE A 31 10.44 -3.24 19.24
CA PHE A 31 9.87 -3.53 20.56
C PHE A 31 10.76 -4.47 21.38
N LEU A 32 11.26 -5.54 20.75
CA LEU A 32 12.06 -6.56 21.43
C LEU A 32 13.47 -6.07 21.80
N ASN A 33 14.05 -5.14 21.04
CA ASN A 33 15.43 -4.68 21.25
C ASN A 33 15.53 -3.33 21.99
N GLU A 34 14.58 -2.42 21.76
CA GLU A 34 14.62 -1.03 22.24
C GLU A 34 13.40 -0.66 23.11
N GLY A 35 12.43 -1.55 23.24
CA GLY A 35 11.24 -1.36 24.07
C GLY A 35 10.17 -0.45 23.47
N LEU A 36 9.15 -0.16 24.28
CA LEU A 36 7.97 0.64 23.85
C LEU A 36 8.28 2.12 23.65
N GLU A 37 9.23 2.68 24.40
CA GLU A 37 9.57 4.11 24.34
C GLU A 37 10.05 4.48 22.94
N LYS A 38 10.87 3.63 22.33
CA LYS A 38 11.36 3.84 20.96
C LYS A 38 10.24 3.80 19.93
N ILE A 39 9.26 2.92 20.10
CA ILE A 39 8.11 2.86 19.20
C ILE A 39 7.30 4.15 19.28
N GLN A 40 7.10 4.71 20.48
CA GLN A 40 6.40 5.99 20.65
C GLN A 40 7.18 7.15 20.02
N GLU A 41 8.51 7.16 20.13
CA GLU A 41 9.37 8.15 19.45
C GLU A 41 9.26 8.05 17.92
N ILE A 42 9.23 6.84 17.38
CA ILE A 42 9.11 6.56 15.94
C ILE A 42 7.72 6.92 15.41
N LEU A 43 6.67 6.61 16.17
CA LEU A 43 5.28 6.92 15.84
C LEU A 43 4.88 8.35 16.20
N SER A 44 5.77 9.11 16.85
CA SER A 44 5.56 10.50 17.18
C SER A 44 5.23 11.30 15.93
N ALA A 45 4.20 12.15 16.01
CA ALA A 45 3.81 13.04 14.91
C ALA A 45 4.94 14.01 14.49
N PHE A 46 5.94 14.20 15.35
CA PHE A 46 7.13 15.00 15.05
C PHE A 46 8.18 14.26 14.24
N ASN A 47 8.08 12.93 14.13
CA ASN A 47 8.94 12.12 13.29
C ASN A 47 8.41 12.07 11.84
N MET A 48 8.38 13.24 11.19
CA MET A 48 7.89 13.39 9.82
C MET A 48 8.66 12.51 8.83
N VAL A 49 9.93 12.23 9.08
CA VAL A 49 10.78 11.41 8.20
C VAL A 49 10.23 9.98 8.13
N ASN A 50 9.94 9.35 9.26
CA ASN A 50 9.41 7.98 9.28
C ASN A 50 8.02 7.89 8.67
N PHE A 51 7.19 8.89 8.89
CA PHE A 51 5.87 8.97 8.27
C PHE A 51 5.98 9.08 6.74
N ILE A 52 6.78 10.01 6.23
CA ILE A 52 6.99 10.19 4.78
C ILE A 52 7.59 8.93 4.16
N ALA A 53 8.60 8.32 4.79
CA ALA A 53 9.21 7.09 4.31
C ALA A 53 8.16 5.96 4.20
N THR A 54 7.31 5.79 5.22
CA THR A 54 6.24 4.79 5.21
C THR A 54 5.25 5.04 4.07
N MET A 55 4.87 6.30 3.84
CA MET A 55 3.97 6.67 2.73
C MET A 55 4.59 6.38 1.36
N ILE A 56 5.88 6.68 1.17
CA ILE A 56 6.61 6.39 -0.07
C ILE A 56 6.64 4.89 -0.33
N ILE A 57 6.88 4.06 0.70
CA ILE A 57 6.93 2.61 0.58
C ILE A 57 5.54 2.02 0.25
N LEU A 58 4.45 2.58 0.81
CA LEU A 58 3.09 2.12 0.53
C LEU A 58 2.54 2.59 -0.83
N ALA A 59 3.01 3.74 -1.33
CA ALA A 59 2.45 4.39 -2.51
C ALA A 59 2.40 3.51 -3.78
N PRO A 60 3.42 2.71 -4.14
CA PRO A 60 3.38 1.84 -5.32
C PRO A 60 2.23 0.84 -5.28
N GLY A 61 2.02 0.17 -4.14
CA GLY A 61 0.95 -0.81 -3.97
C GLY A 61 -0.45 -0.19 -4.09
N LEU A 62 -0.64 0.97 -3.45
CA LEU A 62 -1.88 1.76 -3.58
C LEU A 62 -2.10 2.23 -5.02
N GLY A 63 -1.03 2.68 -5.69
CA GLY A 63 -1.05 3.11 -7.09
C GLY A 63 -1.51 2.00 -8.04
N LEU A 64 -0.98 0.79 -7.89
CA LEU A 64 -1.38 -0.37 -8.69
C LEU A 64 -2.87 -0.72 -8.50
N ILE A 65 -3.35 -0.73 -7.25
CA ILE A 65 -4.77 -0.99 -6.97
C ILE A 65 -5.65 0.11 -7.57
N MET A 66 -5.28 1.38 -7.39
CA MET A 66 -6.02 2.50 -7.95
C MET A 66 -6.08 2.43 -9.47
N TRP A 67 -4.98 2.07 -10.12
CA TRP A 67 -4.93 1.92 -11.57
C TRP A 67 -5.85 0.78 -12.06
N SER A 68 -5.80 -0.38 -11.41
CA SER A 68 -6.72 -1.50 -11.68
C SER A 68 -8.19 -1.06 -11.58
N ASN A 69 -8.52 -0.26 -10.55
CA ASN A 69 -9.87 0.26 -10.36
C ASN A 69 -10.28 1.25 -11.46
N ARG A 70 -9.39 2.15 -11.90
CA ARG A 70 -9.66 3.05 -13.02
C ARG A 70 -9.91 2.29 -14.32
N ILE A 71 -9.14 1.23 -14.59
CA ILE A 71 -9.38 0.36 -15.77
C ILE A 71 -10.75 -0.32 -15.67
N LYS A 72 -11.17 -0.77 -14.47
CA LYS A 72 -12.52 -1.34 -14.25
C LYS A 72 -13.61 -0.34 -14.60
N GLN A 73 -13.49 0.89 -14.09
CA GLN A 73 -14.47 1.96 -14.32
C GLN A 73 -14.54 2.34 -15.80
N TYR A 74 -13.40 2.49 -16.48
CA TYR A 74 -13.36 2.78 -17.91
C TYR A 74 -14.09 1.72 -18.74
N ASN A 75 -13.77 0.43 -18.53
CA ASN A 75 -14.43 -0.67 -19.25
C ASN A 75 -15.94 -0.72 -18.96
N TYR A 76 -16.38 -0.32 -17.76
CA TYR A 76 -17.79 -0.23 -17.42
C TYR A 76 -18.47 0.86 -18.24
N LEU A 77 -17.92 2.09 -18.27
CA LEU A 77 -18.49 3.22 -19.03
C LEU A 77 -18.52 2.96 -20.54
N GLU A 78 -17.48 2.33 -21.08
CA GLU A 78 -17.43 1.96 -22.50
C GLU A 78 -18.55 0.99 -22.90
N LYS A 79 -18.93 0.08 -21.99
CA LYS A 79 -20.05 -0.84 -22.21
C LYS A 79 -21.39 -0.09 -22.35
N PHE A 80 -21.60 1.03 -21.65
CA PHE A 80 -22.83 1.83 -21.76
C PHE A 80 -22.84 2.77 -22.96
N LYS A 81 -21.68 3.25 -23.42
CA LYS A 81 -21.61 4.06 -24.66
C LYS A 81 -21.98 3.29 -25.93
N LYS A 82 -21.99 1.95 -25.88
CA LYS A 82 -22.32 1.07 -27.01
C LYS A 82 -23.82 0.77 -27.14
N TYR A 83 -24.64 1.22 -26.21
CA TYR A 83 -26.11 1.13 -26.25
C TYR A 83 -26.71 2.53 -26.24
#